data_AF-A0AA37MYH0-F1
#
_entry.id   AF-A0AA37MYH0-F1
#
_cell.length_a   1.000
_cell.length_b   1.000
_cell.length_c   1.000
_cell.angle_alpha   90.00
_cell.angle_beta   90.00
_cell.angle_gamma   90.00
#
_symmetry.space_group_name_H-M   'P 1'
#
loop_
_entity.id
_entity.type
_entity.pdbx_description
1 polymer ?
#
loop_
_entity_poly.entity_id
_entity_poly.type
_entity_poly.pdbx_seq_one_letter_code
_entity_poly.pdbx_strand_id
1 'polypeptide(L)'
;MEKATAVNTCLGVLKGRDCIYLDQVKQDALNNLTFTGDINGHLISQRRDEKDWFPYTLTFRQVLAYFTCELDTYENMAGTEYLDGSSFDLIEDSTWLKSLAGAGGL
;
A
#
# COMPACT_ATOMS: atom_id res chain seq x y z
N MET A 1 18.22 1.33 -8.58
CA MET A 1 17.40 0.14 -8.32
C MET A 1 16.21 0.63 -7.52
N GLU A 2 14.99 0.21 -7.85
CA GLU A 2 13.83 0.57 -7.03
C GLU A 2 14.07 0.09 -5.60
N LYS A 3 13.78 0.94 -4.62
CA LYS A 3 13.96 0.62 -3.22
C LYS A 3 12.59 0.56 -2.56
N ALA A 4 12.19 -0.63 -2.16
CA ALA A 4 11.02 -0.85 -1.31
C ALA A 4 11.42 -0.68 0.16
N THR A 5 10.75 0.22 0.86
CA THR A 5 10.93 0.43 2.30
C THR A 5 9.59 0.25 3.02
N ALA A 6 9.53 -0.72 3.92
CA ALA A 6 8.34 -0.98 4.73
C ALA A 6 7.94 0.26 5.54
N VAL A 7 6.66 0.63 5.44
CA VAL A 7 6.12 1.75 6.21
C VAL A 7 5.85 1.29 7.64
N ASN A 8 6.45 1.97 8.61
CA ASN A 8 6.18 1.72 10.01
C ASN A 8 4.97 2.55 10.46
N THR A 9 3.83 1.88 10.65
CA THR A 9 2.57 2.51 11.08
C THR A 9 2.47 2.58 12.61
N CYS A 10 1.36 3.11 13.14
CA CYS A 10 1.08 3.01 14.58
C CYS A 10 0.86 1.57 15.08
N LEU A 11 0.58 0.63 14.17
CA LEU A 11 0.47 -0.82 14.42
C LEU A 11 1.78 -1.56 14.11
N GLY A 12 2.84 -0.82 13.76
CA GLY A 12 4.09 -1.41 13.28
C GLY A 12 4.11 -1.64 11.78
N VAL A 13 4.93 -2.58 11.34
CA VAL A 13 5.00 -3.04 9.95
C VAL A 13 3.86 -4.02 9.71
N LEU A 14 3.14 -3.81 8.61
CA LEU A 14 2.08 -4.67 8.11
C LEU A 14 2.71 -5.78 7.27
N LYS A 15 2.42 -7.05 7.55
CA LYS A 15 3.14 -8.19 6.97
C LYS A 15 2.23 -9.21 6.30
N GLY A 16 2.67 -9.75 5.18
CA GLY A 16 1.97 -10.83 4.50
C GLY A 16 0.74 -10.39 3.70
N ARG A 17 0.32 -11.25 2.78
CA ARG A 17 -0.70 -10.97 1.78
C ARG A 17 -2.03 -10.47 2.37
N ASP A 18 -2.47 -11.10 3.46
CA ASP A 18 -3.82 -10.92 4.02
C ASP A 18 -3.86 -9.86 5.15
N CYS A 19 -2.91 -8.92 5.18
CA CYS A 19 -2.80 -7.93 6.26
C CYS A 19 -3.75 -6.73 6.07
N ILE A 20 -4.00 -6.31 4.83
CA ILE A 20 -4.75 -5.09 4.51
C ILE A 20 -5.96 -5.46 3.65
N TYR A 21 -7.15 -5.15 4.16
CA TYR A 21 -8.41 -5.32 3.44
C TYR A 21 -8.92 -3.95 3.03
N LEU A 22 -9.12 -3.76 1.73
CA LEU A 22 -9.56 -2.50 1.14
C LEU A 22 -11.06 -2.56 0.84
N ASP A 23 -11.86 -1.77 1.55
CA ASP A 23 -13.31 -1.71 1.35
C ASP A 23 -13.71 -0.63 0.35
N GLN A 24 -13.06 0.53 0.43
CA GLN A 24 -13.44 1.69 -0.36
C GLN A 24 -12.22 2.52 -0.78
N VAL A 25 -12.28 2.98 -2.03
CA VAL A 25 -11.39 3.97 -2.61
C VAL A 25 -12.22 5.17 -3.05
N LYS A 26 -11.80 6.37 -2.64
CA LYS A 26 -12.43 7.63 -3.04
C LYS A 26 -11.35 8.63 -3.45
N GLN A 27 -11.50 9.25 -4.62
CA GLN A 27 -10.72 10.41 -5.01
C GLN A 27 -11.59 11.66 -4.90
N ASP A 28 -11.07 12.70 -4.24
CA ASP A 28 -11.75 13.99 -4.14
C ASP A 28 -11.34 14.97 -5.25
N ALA A 29 -11.98 16.14 -5.28
CA ALA A 29 -11.72 17.18 -6.28
C ALA A 29 -10.31 17.82 -6.17
N LEU A 30 -9.58 17.56 -5.08
CA LEU A 30 -8.23 18.06 -4.84
C LEU A 30 -7.16 16.98 -5.13
N ASN A 31 -7.54 15.89 -5.79
CA ASN A 31 -6.69 14.73 -6.03
C ASN A 31 -6.15 14.09 -4.75
N ASN A 32 -6.91 14.15 -3.65
CA ASN A 32 -6.65 13.29 -2.51
C ASN A 32 -7.31 11.93 -2.76
N LEU A 33 -6.53 10.87 -2.62
CA LEU A 33 -7.00 9.49 -2.73
C LEU A 33 -7.09 8.90 -1.33
N THR A 34 -8.30 8.58 -0.89
CA THR A 34 -8.58 8.01 0.43
C THR A 34 -8.96 6.54 0.29
N PHE A 35 -8.23 5.69 1.01
CA PHE A 35 -8.51 4.28 1.21
C PHE A 35 -9.08 4.07 2.60
N THR A 36 -10.11 3.23 2.70
CA THR A 36 -10.64 2.75 3.99
C THR A 36 -10.85 1.26 3.95
N GLY A 37 -10.71 0.63 5.11
CA GLY A 37 -10.98 -0.78 5.32
C GLY A 37 -10.42 -1.22 6.66
N ASP A 38 -9.96 -2.47 6.74
CA ASP A 38 -9.50 -3.08 7.98
C ASP A 38 -8.10 -3.71 7.85
N ILE A 39 -7.34 -3.65 8.95
CA ILE A 39 -6.03 -4.29 9.11
C ILE A 39 -6.19 -5.53 9.99
N ASN A 40 -5.61 -6.64 9.54
CA ASN A 40 -5.57 -7.88 10.29
C ASN A 40 -4.56 -7.80 11.44
N GLY A 41 -5.06 -7.82 12.68
CA GLY A 41 -4.28 -7.72 13.90
C GLY A 41 -3.33 -8.89 14.17
N HIS A 42 -3.47 -10.01 13.47
CA HIS A 42 -2.53 -11.14 13.54
C HIS A 42 -1.27 -10.93 12.69
N LEU A 43 -1.29 -9.94 11.80
CA LEU A 43 -0.27 -9.71 10.78
C LEU A 43 0.48 -8.37 10.95
N ILE A 44 0.38 -7.76 12.13
CA ILE A 44 1.06 -6.52 12.49
C ILE A 44 2.27 -6.79 13.39
N SER A 45 3.35 -6.00 13.26
CA SER A 45 4.56 -6.21 14.08
C SER A 45 4.48 -5.62 15.49
N GLN A 46 3.57 -4.66 15.75
CA GLN A 46 3.37 -4.08 17.07
C GLN A 46 1.94 -4.32 17.55
N ARG A 47 1.69 -5.54 18.03
CA ARG A 47 0.42 -5.87 18.67
C ARG A 47 0.34 -5.23 20.05
N ARG A 48 -0.57 -4.25 20.20
CA ARG A 48 -0.80 -3.52 21.46
C ARG A 48 -2.10 -3.93 22.17
N ASP A 49 -3.01 -4.55 21.43
CA ASP A 49 -4.25 -5.09 21.95
C ASP A 49 -4.53 -6.48 21.33
N GLU A 50 -5.54 -7.16 21.86
CA GLU A 50 -5.94 -8.49 21.38
C GLU A 50 -6.95 -8.43 20.22
N LYS A 51 -7.20 -7.27 19.62
CA LYS A 51 -8.19 -7.17 18.54
C LYS A 51 -7.71 -7.94 17.32
N ASP A 52 -8.68 -8.57 16.66
CA ASP A 52 -8.45 -9.28 15.41
C ASP A 52 -8.42 -8.31 14.22
N TRP A 53 -9.14 -7.18 14.31
CA TRP A 53 -9.33 -6.22 13.22
C TRP A 53 -9.20 -4.77 13.69
N PHE A 54 -8.52 -3.95 12.88
CA PHE A 54 -8.34 -2.53 13.11
C PHE A 54 -8.82 -1.71 11.91
N PRO A 55 -9.81 -0.82 12.06
CA PRO A 55 -10.22 0.03 10.96
C PRO A 55 -9.12 1.04 10.63
N TYR A 56 -8.91 1.29 9.35
CA TYR A 56 -7.95 2.29 8.88
C TYR A 56 -8.58 3.30 7.92
N THR A 57 -7.94 4.46 7.86
CA THR A 57 -8.15 5.45 6.81
C THR A 57 -6.77 5.95 6.39
N LEU A 58 -6.45 5.82 5.12
CA LEU A 58 -5.20 6.27 4.54
C LEU A 58 -5.49 7.27 3.42
N THR A 59 -4.99 8.49 3.56
CA THR A 59 -5.19 9.54 2.56
C THR A 59 -3.86 9.94 1.95
N PHE A 60 -3.71 9.65 0.66
CA PHE A 60 -2.63 10.16 -0.17
C PHE A 60 -3.06 11.50 -0.76
N ARG A 61 -2.17 12.49 -0.71
CA ARG A 61 -2.47 13.84 -1.20
C ARG A 61 -1.79 14.08 -2.53
N GLN A 62 -2.42 14.87 -3.39
CA GLN A 62 -1.86 15.29 -4.69
C GLN A 62 -1.46 14.09 -5.56
N VAL A 63 -2.31 13.06 -5.60
CA VAL A 63 -2.03 11.85 -6.37
C VAL A 63 -2.08 12.17 -7.86
N LEU A 64 -0.98 11.87 -8.56
CA LEU A 64 -0.87 12.06 -10.01
C LEU A 64 -1.49 10.90 -10.80
N ALA A 65 -1.29 9.67 -10.31
CA ALA A 65 -1.84 8.45 -10.90
C ALA A 65 -1.90 7.35 -9.83
N TYR A 66 -2.85 6.42 -9.99
CA TYR A 66 -2.92 5.18 -9.22
C TYR A 66 -3.35 4.04 -10.14
N PHE A 67 -2.98 2.81 -9.77
CA PHE A 67 -3.36 1.59 -10.47
C PHE A 67 -3.84 0.56 -9.46
N THR A 68 -4.79 -0.27 -9.87
CA THR A 68 -5.33 -1.38 -9.08
C THR A 68 -5.40 -2.63 -9.94
N CYS A 69 -5.00 -3.77 -9.39
CA CYS A 69 -5.23 -5.08 -9.98
C CYS A 69 -5.67 -6.07 -8.91
N GLU A 70 -6.22 -7.21 -9.36
CA GLU A 70 -6.49 -8.34 -8.49
C GLU A 70 -5.21 -8.80 -7.77
N LEU A 71 -5.34 -9.17 -6.50
CA LEU A 71 -4.22 -9.53 -5.63
C LEU A 71 -3.42 -10.71 -6.21
N ASP A 72 -4.11 -11.76 -6.64
CA ASP A 72 -3.50 -12.93 -7.28
C ASP A 72 -2.78 -12.56 -8.58
N THR A 73 -3.25 -11.52 -9.30
CA THR A 73 -2.57 -11.04 -10.51
C THR A 73 -1.30 -10.29 -10.14
N TYR A 74 -1.32 -9.50 -9.06
CA TYR A 74 -0.15 -8.78 -8.57
C TYR A 74 0.97 -9.73 -8.14
N GLU A 75 0.66 -10.79 -7.40
CA GLU A 75 1.66 -11.79 -6.98
C GLU A 75 2.39 -12.44 -8.17
N ASN A 76 1.65 -12.70 -9.26
CA ASN A 76 2.23 -13.22 -10.49
C ASN A 76 3.14 -12.21 -11.21
N MET A 77 2.94 -10.91 -11.01
CA MET A 77 3.78 -9.84 -11.55
C MET A 77 5.01 -9.53 -10.67
N ALA A 78 4.83 -9.57 -9.35
CA ALA A 78 5.83 -9.15 -8.37
C ALA A 78 6.83 -10.26 -8.00
N GLY A 79 6.50 -11.53 -8.30
CA GLY A 79 7.34 -12.68 -7.97
C GLY A 79 7.18 -13.15 -6.51
N THR A 80 7.76 -14.31 -6.19
CA THR A 80 7.57 -14.97 -4.87
C THR A 80 8.33 -14.32 -3.72
N GLU A 81 9.18 -13.33 -3.98
CA GLU A 81 9.97 -12.62 -2.95
C GLU A 81 9.10 -11.76 -2.01
N TYR A 82 7.85 -11.48 -2.39
CA TYR A 82 6.91 -10.66 -1.60
C TYR A 82 6.15 -11.42 -0.51
N LEU A 83 6.21 -12.77 -0.49
CA LEU A 83 5.36 -13.58 0.40
C LEU A 83 5.72 -13.43 1.90
N ASP A 84 6.98 -13.13 2.22
CA ASP A 84 7.44 -12.79 3.58
C ASP A 84 7.70 -11.28 3.78
N GLY A 85 7.29 -10.47 2.79
CA GLY A 85 7.53 -9.03 2.74
C GLY A 85 6.53 -8.20 3.54
N SER A 86 6.74 -6.88 3.50
CA SER A 86 5.80 -5.91 4.01
C SER A 86 4.63 -5.75 3.04
N SER A 87 3.41 -5.62 3.57
CA SER A 87 2.19 -5.42 2.79
C SER A 87 1.96 -3.96 2.42
N PHE A 88 2.79 -3.05 2.95
CA PHE A 88 2.68 -1.62 2.70
C PHE A 88 4.06 -0.96 2.65
N ASP A 89 4.53 -0.74 1.43
CA ASP A 89 5.86 -0.21 1.16
C ASP A 89 5.82 1.18 0.52
N LEU A 90 6.78 2.01 0.90
CA LEU A 90 7.16 3.18 0.13
C LEU A 90 8.17 2.75 -0.93
N ILE A 91 7.84 2.98 -2.19
CA ILE A 91 8.75 2.76 -3.32
C ILE A 91 9.32 4.10 -3.77
N GLU A 92 10.63 4.25 -3.65
CA GLU A 92 11.36 5.42 -4.15
C GLU A 92 12.00 5.12 -5.52
N ASP A 93 12.15 6.15 -6.36
CA ASP A 93 12.80 6.08 -7.68
C ASP A 93 12.23 5.02 -8.64
N SER A 94 10.92 4.76 -8.55
CA SER A 94 10.25 3.76 -9.37
C SER A 94 10.34 4.07 -10.87
N THR A 95 10.44 3.01 -11.66
CA THR A 95 10.35 3.04 -13.13
C THR A 95 9.04 3.65 -13.59
N TRP A 96 7.96 3.44 -12.84
CA TRP A 96 6.66 4.05 -13.10
C TRP A 96 6.66 5.57 -12.89
N LEU A 97 7.33 6.06 -11.85
CA LEU A 97 7.50 7.50 -11.66
C LEU A 97 8.32 8.12 -12.80
N LYS A 98 9.37 7.42 -13.26
CA LYS A 98 10.19 7.87 -14.40
C LYS A 98 9.40 7.91 -15.71
N SER A 99 8.50 6.96 -15.94
CA SER A 99 7.66 6.96 -17.15
C SER A 99 6.61 8.08 -17.11
N LEU A 100 6.07 8.42 -15.94
CA LEU A 100 5.18 9.56 -15.76
C LEU A 100 5.90 10.90 -16.03
N ALA A 101 7.12 11.07 -15.55
CA ALA A 101 7.93 12.28 -15.80
C ALA A 101 8.33 12.44 -17.28
N GLY A 102 8.49 11.33 -18.02
CA GLY A 102 8.80 11.36 -19.45
C GLY A 102 7.59 11.64 -20.35
N ALA A 103 6.36 11.43 -19.86
CA ALA A 103 5.12 11.55 -20.65
C ALA A 103 4.52 12.96 -20.65
N GLY A 104 4.97 13.86 -19.77
CA GLY A 104 4.56 15.25 -19.75
C GLY A 104 5.50 16.06 -18.88
N GLY A 105 6.04 17.16 -19.42
CA GLY A 105 6.94 18.05 -18.70
C GLY A 105 6.32 18.51 -17.38
N LEU A 106 6.78 17.90 -16.29
CA LEU A 106 6.80 18.45 -14.94
C LEU A 106 8.14 19.16 -14.73
#